data_AF-A0A444UEP6-F1
#
_entry.id   AF-A0A444UEP6-F1
#
_cell.length_a   1.000
_cell.length_b   1.000
_cell.length_c   1.000
_cell.angle_alpha   90.00
_cell.angle_beta   90.00
_cell.angle_gamma   90.00
#
_symmetry.space_group_name_H-M   'P 1'
#
loop_
_entity.id
_entity.type
_entity.pdbx_description
1 polymer ?
#
loop_
_entity_poly.entity_id
_entity_poly.type
_entity_poly.pdbx_seq_one_letter_code
_entity_poly.pdbx_strand_id
1 'polypeptide(L)'
;MHPSRAVVQDGNASTVVLGSGSGRGSVSRLLQQSNALPANSSRDPARPEYHHNQQQQHYRCHGSSLMRDPGQRHPEPAQLLHRALEFKSQGTQCYKEKKYRESIGKYHRALLDMKALHTLLGDQATTMCPSSAERPQGGTPGLSEEQKEMVENAEVECYNSLAACLLQMELVNYERVKEYCLKVLRKEGENFKALYRSGVAYYHLGDYHKALHYLNEARKQQPTDTNVIRYIQLTEMKLRRSAQRQEEAL
;
A
#
# COMPACT_ATOMS: atom_id res chain seq x y z
N MET A 1 -55.11 26.95 43.44
CA MET A 1 -55.19 27.78 42.22
C MET A 1 -54.12 27.31 41.25
N HIS A 2 -54.52 26.53 40.25
CA HIS A 2 -53.81 26.39 38.97
C HIS A 2 -54.25 27.55 38.06
N PRO A 3 -53.38 28.03 37.17
CA PRO A 3 -53.42 27.70 35.74
C PRO A 3 -51.98 27.62 35.16
N SER A 4 -51.67 27.32 33.90
CA SER A 4 -52.35 26.70 32.77
C SER A 4 -51.26 26.23 31.81
N ARG A 5 -51.61 25.16 31.11
CA ARG A 5 -50.88 24.43 30.08
C ARG A 5 -50.72 25.28 28.82
N ALA A 6 -49.54 25.31 28.20
CA ALA A 6 -49.35 25.75 26.82
C ALA A 6 -48.90 24.54 25.99
N VAL A 7 -49.78 24.15 25.07
CA VAL A 7 -49.58 23.16 24.02
C VAL A 7 -49.04 23.90 22.81
N VAL A 8 -47.93 23.45 22.24
CA VAL A 8 -47.58 23.73 20.84
C VAL A 8 -47.28 22.39 20.19
N GLN A 9 -48.07 22.07 19.18
CA GLN A 9 -47.98 20.90 18.34
C GLN A 9 -47.61 21.34 16.92
N ASP A 10 -46.83 20.47 16.29
CA ASP A 10 -46.67 20.20 14.86
C ASP A 10 -45.72 21.06 14.01
N GLY A 11 -44.80 20.34 13.35
CA GLY A 11 -43.94 20.91 12.31
C GLY A 11 -42.75 20.06 11.85
N ASN A 12 -42.94 18.76 11.62
CA ASN A 12 -42.31 17.96 10.56
C ASN A 12 -40.81 18.21 10.21
N ALA A 13 -39.91 17.30 10.64
CA ALA A 13 -38.62 17.10 9.97
C ALA A 13 -38.21 15.63 10.01
N SER A 14 -38.08 15.07 8.80
CA SER A 14 -37.81 13.68 8.51
C SER A 14 -36.51 13.16 9.13
N THR A 15 -36.59 11.91 9.56
CA THR A 15 -35.53 11.03 10.05
C THR A 15 -34.27 11.05 9.15
N VAL A 16 -33.16 11.53 9.70
CA VAL A 16 -31.81 11.26 9.20
C VAL A 16 -31.33 9.97 9.85
N VAL A 17 -31.21 8.89 9.07
CA VAL A 17 -30.58 7.65 9.53
C VAL A 17 -29.07 7.87 9.58
N LEU A 18 -28.56 8.14 10.78
CA LEU A 18 -27.14 8.13 11.10
C LEU A 18 -26.65 6.67 11.14
N GLY A 19 -26.03 6.22 10.06
CA GLY A 19 -25.26 4.98 10.00
C GLY A 19 -23.84 5.16 10.51
N SER A 20 -23.66 5.46 11.79
CA SER A 20 -22.35 5.49 12.46
C SER A 20 -21.81 4.07 12.70
N GLY A 21 -21.11 3.52 11.70
CA GLY A 21 -20.34 2.28 11.83
C GLY A 21 -19.00 2.51 12.52
N SER A 22 -19.00 2.59 13.85
CA SER A 22 -17.80 2.54 14.69
C SER A 22 -17.14 1.16 14.62
N GLY A 23 -16.25 0.96 13.66
CA GLY A 23 -15.35 -0.19 13.60
C GLY A 23 -14.06 0.05 14.38
N ARG A 24 -14.11 -0.07 15.71
CA ARG A 24 -12.90 -0.20 16.55
C ARG A 24 -12.20 -1.51 16.22
N GLY A 25 -11.28 -1.47 15.25
CA GLY A 25 -10.36 -2.57 14.95
C GLY A 25 -9.10 -2.44 15.80
N SER A 26 -8.99 -3.26 16.84
CA SER A 26 -7.80 -3.42 17.69
C SER A 26 -6.52 -3.62 16.87
N VAL A 27 -5.65 -2.60 16.84
CA VAL A 27 -4.25 -2.75 16.41
C VAL A 27 -3.41 -3.09 17.65
N SER A 28 -3.66 -4.27 18.23
CA SER A 28 -2.92 -4.79 19.39
C SER A 28 -2.32 -6.14 19.07
N ARG A 29 -1.08 -6.12 18.56
CA ARG A 29 0.02 -7.07 18.82
C ARG A 29 1.00 -7.00 17.66
N LEU A 30 2.15 -6.36 17.91
CA LEU A 30 3.48 -6.81 17.52
C LEU A 30 4.44 -5.64 17.79
N LEU A 31 5.03 -5.66 18.98
CA LEU A 31 6.33 -5.07 19.35
C LEU A 31 6.53 -5.33 20.84
N GLN A 32 6.72 -6.59 21.20
CA GLN A 32 7.21 -6.96 22.53
C GLN A 32 8.09 -8.20 22.42
N GLN A 33 9.40 -7.96 22.33
CA GLN A 33 10.56 -8.81 22.66
C GLN A 33 11.77 -8.12 22.01
N SER A 34 12.92 -7.86 22.63
CA SER A 34 13.44 -8.06 23.98
C SER A 34 14.80 -7.33 24.03
N ASN A 35 15.05 -6.52 25.06
CA ASN A 35 16.37 -6.01 25.40
C ASN A 35 17.07 -7.03 26.30
N ALA A 36 18.21 -7.59 25.88
CA ALA A 36 19.29 -8.03 26.78
C ALA A 36 20.58 -8.21 25.95
N LEU A 37 21.64 -7.49 26.34
CA LEU A 37 23.04 -7.81 25.99
C LEU A 37 23.62 -8.66 27.13
N PRO A 38 24.61 -9.51 26.84
CA PRO A 38 25.81 -9.48 27.67
C PRO A 38 27.13 -9.49 26.88
N ALA A 39 28.20 -9.22 27.63
CA ALA A 39 29.55 -8.85 27.20
C ALA A 39 30.43 -10.00 26.66
N ASN A 40 31.51 -9.59 25.99
CA ASN A 40 32.63 -10.35 25.43
C ASN A 40 33.23 -11.43 26.37
N SER A 41 33.54 -12.60 25.82
CA SER A 41 34.88 -13.23 25.95
C SER A 41 35.08 -14.34 24.91
N SER A 42 36.34 -14.49 24.54
CA SER A 42 36.93 -15.26 23.45
C SER A 42 36.96 -16.78 23.68
N ARG A 43 36.66 -17.55 22.62
CA ARG A 43 37.37 -18.76 22.14
C ARG A 43 36.52 -19.48 21.09
N ASP A 44 37.10 -19.66 19.89
CA ASP A 44 36.65 -20.63 18.88
C ASP A 44 36.56 -22.04 19.49
N PRO A 45 35.53 -22.82 19.13
CA PRO A 45 35.78 -23.87 18.14
C PRO A 45 34.60 -24.17 17.17
N ALA A 46 34.98 -24.68 15.99
CA ALA A 46 34.22 -25.54 15.08
C ALA A 46 32.91 -24.99 14.46
N ARG A 47 33.04 -24.53 13.20
CA ARG A 47 31.96 -24.24 12.25
C ARG A 47 31.03 -25.44 12.05
N PRO A 48 29.70 -25.28 12.15
CA PRO A 48 28.75 -26.13 11.44
C PRO A 48 28.64 -25.61 10.00
N GLU A 49 28.90 -26.48 9.02
CA GLU A 49 28.64 -26.21 7.62
C GLU A 49 27.14 -25.95 7.40
N TYR A 50 26.79 -24.68 7.23
CA TYR A 50 25.49 -24.31 6.68
C TYR A 50 25.48 -24.70 5.20
N HIS A 51 24.87 -25.84 4.89
CA HIS A 51 24.46 -26.15 3.53
C HIS A 51 23.54 -25.04 3.03
N HIS A 52 24.12 -24.18 2.18
CA HIS A 52 23.43 -23.19 1.39
C HIS A 52 22.53 -23.94 0.40
N ASN A 53 21.29 -24.24 0.80
CA ASN A 53 20.30 -24.74 -0.15
C ASN A 53 19.82 -23.54 -0.98
N GLN A 54 20.67 -23.14 -1.90
CA GLN A 54 20.37 -22.21 -2.97
C GLN A 54 19.42 -22.94 -3.89
N GLN A 55 18.12 -22.88 -3.58
CA GLN A 55 17.10 -23.22 -4.55
C GLN A 55 17.07 -22.08 -5.57
N GLN A 56 18.06 -22.08 -6.46
CA GLN A 56 17.97 -21.43 -7.75
C GLN A 56 16.77 -22.08 -8.44
N GLN A 57 15.62 -21.41 -8.39
CA GLN A 57 14.61 -21.67 -9.41
C GLN A 57 15.21 -21.14 -10.71
N HIS A 58 15.91 -22.04 -11.41
CA HIS A 58 16.16 -21.91 -12.82
C HIS A 58 14.79 -21.70 -13.49
N TYR A 59 14.46 -20.44 -13.78
CA TYR A 59 13.56 -20.15 -14.88
C TYR A 59 14.23 -20.74 -16.11
N ARG A 60 13.82 -21.95 -16.52
CA ARG A 60 14.11 -22.44 -17.86
C ARG A 60 13.50 -21.43 -18.81
N CYS A 61 14.32 -20.51 -19.33
CA CYS A 61 14.07 -19.92 -20.63
C CYS A 61 14.23 -21.03 -21.66
N HIS A 62 13.20 -21.88 -21.79
CA HIS A 62 12.93 -22.49 -23.08
C HIS A 62 12.57 -21.34 -24.00
N GLY A 63 13.55 -20.92 -24.80
CA GLY A 63 13.34 -20.12 -25.98
C GLY A 63 12.47 -20.92 -26.96
N SER A 64 11.18 -20.97 -26.69
CA SER A 64 10.19 -21.22 -27.71
C SER A 64 10.06 -19.91 -28.46
N SER A 65 10.72 -19.85 -29.62
CA SER A 65 10.34 -18.93 -30.68
C SER A 65 8.90 -19.25 -31.06
N LEU A 66 7.96 -18.72 -30.29
CA LEU A 66 6.54 -18.77 -30.62
C LEU A 66 6.32 -17.61 -31.58
N MET A 67 6.25 -17.97 -32.86
CA MET A 67 5.53 -17.23 -33.87
C MET A 67 4.26 -16.67 -33.23
N ARG A 68 4.16 -15.35 -33.17
CA ARG A 68 3.01 -14.64 -32.60
C ARG A 68 1.80 -14.99 -33.46
N ASP A 69 0.95 -15.87 -32.94
CA ASP A 69 -0.34 -16.21 -33.55
C ASP A 69 -1.19 -14.93 -33.67
N PRO A 70 -1.58 -14.48 -34.88
CA PRO A 70 -2.34 -13.24 -35.05
C PRO A 70 -3.81 -13.33 -34.59
N GLY A 71 -4.23 -14.41 -33.93
CA GLY A 71 -5.60 -14.64 -33.46
C GLY A 71 -5.92 -14.26 -32.00
N GLN A 72 -4.95 -13.87 -31.18
CA GLN A 72 -5.23 -13.50 -29.78
C GLN A 72 -5.89 -12.13 -29.69
N ARG A 73 -7.22 -12.10 -29.56
CA ARG A 73 -7.97 -10.91 -29.14
C ARG A 73 -7.34 -10.37 -27.87
N HIS A 74 -6.70 -9.21 -27.95
CA HIS A 74 -6.26 -8.48 -26.77
C HIS A 74 -7.48 -8.28 -25.85
N PRO A 75 -7.34 -8.56 -24.54
CA PRO A 75 -8.44 -8.34 -23.62
C PRO A 75 -8.87 -6.88 -23.69
N GLU A 76 -10.16 -6.65 -23.87
CA GLU A 76 -10.73 -5.32 -24.00
C GLU A 76 -10.39 -4.48 -22.75
N PRO A 77 -10.08 -3.17 -22.87
CA PRO A 77 -9.76 -2.31 -21.73
C PRO A 77 -10.80 -2.36 -20.61
N ALA A 78 -12.09 -2.43 -20.94
CA ALA A 78 -13.17 -2.54 -19.97
C ALA A 78 -13.11 -3.86 -19.17
N GLN A 79 -12.75 -4.97 -19.82
CA GLN A 79 -12.62 -6.28 -19.17
C GLN A 79 -11.42 -6.32 -18.22
N LEU A 80 -10.30 -5.70 -18.61
CA LEU A 80 -9.12 -5.56 -17.76
C LEU A 80 -9.44 -4.73 -16.51
N LEU A 81 -10.16 -3.61 -16.66
CA LEU A 81 -10.60 -2.79 -15.53
C LEU A 81 -11.48 -3.59 -14.58
N HIS A 82 -12.51 -4.28 -15.10
CA HIS A 82 -13.39 -5.10 -14.26
C HIS A 82 -12.60 -6.17 -13.49
N ARG A 83 -11.71 -6.91 -14.17
CA ARG A 83 -10.87 -7.95 -13.54
C ARG A 83 -9.95 -7.38 -12.45
N ALA A 84 -9.36 -6.22 -12.70
CA ALA A 84 -8.51 -5.54 -11.72
C ALA A 84 -9.27 -5.19 -10.44
N LEU A 85 -10.49 -4.64 -10.58
CA LEU A 85 -11.35 -4.29 -9.45
C LEU A 85 -11.84 -5.53 -8.69
N GLU A 86 -12.13 -6.62 -9.39
CA GLU A 86 -12.48 -7.90 -8.78
C GLU A 86 -11.32 -8.43 -7.94
N PHE A 87 -10.09 -8.44 -8.46
CA PHE A 87 -8.92 -8.85 -7.70
C PHE A 87 -8.66 -7.94 -6.49
N LYS A 88 -8.89 -6.62 -6.60
CA LYS A 88 -8.83 -5.69 -5.46
C LYS A 88 -9.83 -6.09 -4.36
N SER A 89 -11.07 -6.38 -4.74
CA SER A 89 -12.12 -6.81 -3.82
C SER A 89 -11.76 -8.13 -3.12
N GLN A 90 -11.33 -9.13 -3.89
CA GLN A 90 -10.87 -10.42 -3.36
C GLN A 90 -9.68 -10.25 -2.41
N GLY A 91 -8.70 -9.39 -2.75
CA GLY A 91 -7.56 -9.08 -1.88
C GLY A 91 -7.99 -8.47 -0.55
N THR A 92 -9.00 -7.60 -0.58
CA THR A 92 -9.58 -6.96 0.61
C THR A 92 -10.32 -7.99 1.48
N GLN A 93 -11.01 -8.94 0.88
CA GLN A 93 -11.63 -10.05 1.60
C GLN A 93 -10.57 -10.93 2.29
N CYS A 94 -9.53 -11.35 1.56
CA CYS A 94 -8.42 -12.11 2.15
C CYS A 94 -7.74 -11.36 3.30
N TYR A 95 -7.62 -10.02 3.20
CA TYR A 95 -7.06 -9.20 4.28
C TYR A 95 -7.91 -9.27 5.56
N LYS A 96 -9.24 -9.16 5.44
CA LYS A 96 -10.16 -9.28 6.59
C LYS A 96 -10.08 -10.66 7.24
N GLU A 97 -9.86 -11.70 6.44
CA GLU A 97 -9.64 -13.08 6.89
C GLU A 97 -8.22 -13.33 7.44
N LYS A 98 -7.36 -12.30 7.50
CA LYS A 98 -5.94 -12.38 7.91
C LYS A 98 -5.08 -13.31 7.05
N LYS A 99 -5.55 -13.65 5.85
CA LYS A 99 -4.81 -14.41 4.83
C LYS A 99 -3.91 -13.46 4.04
N TYR A 100 -2.92 -12.87 4.71
CA TYR A 100 -2.10 -11.79 4.15
C TYR A 100 -1.31 -12.21 2.90
N ARG A 101 -0.80 -13.45 2.87
CA ARG A 101 -0.08 -13.97 1.70
C ARG A 101 -0.97 -14.05 0.45
N GLU A 102 -2.20 -14.53 0.61
CA GLU A 102 -3.17 -14.59 -0.48
C GLU A 102 -3.61 -13.18 -0.91
N SER A 103 -3.86 -12.31 0.07
CA SER A 103 -4.22 -10.91 -0.15
C SER A 103 -3.17 -10.18 -1.00
N ILE A 104 -1.87 -10.34 -0.67
CA ILE A 104 -0.75 -9.81 -1.46
C ILE A 104 -0.81 -10.29 -2.90
N GLY A 105 -1.01 -11.61 -3.12
CA GLY A 105 -1.10 -12.17 -4.47
C GLY A 105 -2.27 -11.60 -5.28
N LYS A 106 -3.41 -11.36 -4.65
CA LYS A 106 -4.60 -10.76 -5.30
C LYS A 106 -4.36 -9.31 -5.67
N TYR A 107 -3.83 -8.48 -4.77
CA TYR A 107 -3.50 -7.09 -5.08
C TYR A 107 -2.44 -6.97 -6.18
N HIS A 108 -1.45 -7.86 -6.21
CA HIS A 108 -0.48 -7.89 -7.30
C HIS A 108 -1.11 -8.20 -8.66
N ARG A 109 -2.06 -9.14 -8.73
CA ARG A 109 -2.81 -9.42 -9.96
C ARG A 109 -3.62 -8.20 -10.42
N ALA A 110 -4.28 -7.50 -9.48
CA ALA A 110 -4.98 -6.26 -9.78
C ALA A 110 -4.04 -5.21 -10.42
N LEU A 111 -2.86 -4.99 -9.83
CA LEU A 111 -1.88 -4.04 -10.36
C LEU A 111 -1.30 -4.45 -11.72
N LEU A 112 -1.16 -5.75 -12.00
CA LEU A 112 -0.72 -6.23 -13.32
C LEU A 112 -1.77 -5.92 -14.39
N ASP A 113 -3.05 -6.09 -14.07
CA ASP A 113 -4.15 -5.77 -14.98
C ASP A 113 -4.25 -4.26 -15.25
N MET A 114 -4.11 -3.43 -14.21
CA MET A 114 -4.06 -1.96 -14.35
C MET A 114 -2.83 -1.51 -15.16
N LYS A 115 -1.68 -2.16 -14.99
CA LYS A 115 -0.49 -1.87 -15.81
C LYS A 115 -0.68 -2.28 -17.28
N ALA A 116 -1.32 -3.42 -17.53
CA ALA A 116 -1.64 -3.86 -18.89
C ALA A 116 -2.60 -2.86 -19.56
N LEU A 117 -3.60 -2.38 -18.81
CA LEU A 117 -4.53 -1.34 -19.24
C LEU A 117 -3.79 -0.04 -19.64
N HIS A 118 -2.87 0.45 -18.81
CA HIS A 118 -2.05 1.63 -19.12
C HIS A 118 -1.20 1.44 -20.39
N THR A 119 -0.66 0.24 -20.60
CA THR A 119 0.16 -0.07 -21.78
C THR A 119 -0.70 -0.01 -23.06
N LEU A 120 -1.89 -0.61 -23.04
CA LEU A 120 -2.82 -0.58 -24.18
C LEU A 120 -3.35 0.83 -24.49
N LEU A 121 -3.47 1.70 -23.48
CA LEU A 121 -3.87 3.09 -23.69
C LEU A 121 -2.71 3.97 -24.20
N GLY A 122 -1.47 3.69 -23.78
CA GLY A 122 -0.27 4.40 -24.23
C GLY A 122 0.09 4.15 -25.69
N ASP A 123 -0.09 2.91 -26.18
CA ASP A 123 0.15 2.56 -27.58
C ASP A 123 -0.86 3.22 -28.54
N GLN A 124 -2.07 3.52 -28.04
CA GLN A 124 -3.10 4.23 -28.80
C GLN A 124 -2.82 5.74 -28.94
N ALA A 125 -2.11 6.35 -27.99
CA ALA A 125 -1.70 7.75 -28.08
C ALA A 125 -0.55 7.98 -29.08
N THR A 126 0.25 6.94 -29.37
CA THR A 126 1.44 7.03 -30.25
C THR A 126 1.12 6.70 -31.72
N THR A 127 -0.04 6.10 -32.00
CA THR A 127 -0.49 5.76 -33.37
C THR A 127 -1.43 6.83 -33.93
N MET A 128 -0.97 8.08 -34.01
CA MET A 128 -1.60 9.13 -34.79
C MET A 128 -0.81 9.36 -36.08
N CYS A 129 -1.02 8.50 -37.08
CA CYS A 129 -0.67 8.80 -38.47
C CYS A 129 -1.82 9.60 -39.11
N PRO A 130 -1.57 10.76 -39.75
CA PRO A 130 -2.59 11.46 -40.49
C PRO A 130 -2.64 10.91 -41.92
N SER A 131 -3.55 9.97 -42.21
CA SER A 131 -4.00 9.78 -43.59
C SER A 131 -5.38 9.15 -43.71
N SER A 132 -6.24 9.93 -44.35
CA SER A 132 -7.43 9.59 -45.15
C SER A 132 -8.53 8.68 -44.57
N ALA A 133 -9.68 9.35 -44.38
CA ALA A 133 -11.01 8.93 -44.84
C ALA A 133 -11.62 7.61 -44.31
N GLU A 134 -12.52 7.81 -43.34
CA GLU A 134 -13.91 7.31 -43.23
C GLU A 134 -14.20 6.92 -41.78
N ARG A 135 -15.09 7.69 -41.14
CA ARG A 135 -15.60 7.39 -39.80
C ARG A 135 -16.81 6.46 -39.93
N PRO A 136 -16.83 5.28 -39.29
CA PRO A 136 -18.07 4.69 -38.82
C PRO A 136 -18.43 5.32 -37.47
N GLN A 137 -19.66 5.82 -37.35
CA GLN A 137 -20.23 6.26 -36.07
C GLN A 137 -20.49 5.02 -35.20
N GLY A 138 -19.77 4.95 -34.07
CA GLY A 138 -19.93 3.97 -33.00
C GLY A 138 -18.74 4.07 -32.04
N GLY A 139 -18.89 4.78 -30.91
CA GLY A 139 -17.83 4.94 -29.90
C GLY A 139 -17.34 3.59 -29.36
N THR A 140 -16.09 3.37 -28.97
CA THR A 140 -14.99 4.20 -28.45
C THR A 140 -13.67 3.44 -28.63
N PRO A 141 -12.48 4.08 -28.66
CA PRO A 141 -11.22 3.36 -28.44
C PRO A 141 -10.43 3.92 -27.22
N GLY A 142 -11.11 4.29 -26.15
CA GLY A 142 -10.45 4.79 -24.93
C GLY A 142 -11.35 4.70 -23.71
N LEU A 143 -10.74 4.45 -22.54
CA LEU A 143 -11.44 4.56 -21.27
C LEU A 143 -11.97 5.99 -21.09
N SER A 144 -13.17 6.14 -20.52
CA SER A 144 -13.66 7.44 -20.08
C SER A 144 -12.72 8.03 -19.02
N GLU A 145 -12.71 9.36 -18.86
CA GLU A 145 -11.93 10.00 -17.80
C GLU A 145 -12.28 9.47 -16.41
N GLU A 146 -13.57 9.19 -16.17
CA GLU A 146 -14.05 8.54 -14.95
C GLU A 146 -13.42 7.14 -14.74
N GLN A 147 -13.31 6.34 -15.79
CA GLN A 147 -12.68 5.02 -15.71
C GLN A 147 -11.17 5.11 -15.46
N LYS A 148 -10.48 6.11 -16.01
CA LYS A 148 -9.06 6.36 -15.73
C LYS A 148 -8.85 6.76 -14.27
N GLU A 149 -9.66 7.67 -13.77
CA GLU A 149 -9.63 8.06 -12.35
C GLU A 149 -9.88 6.86 -11.43
N MET A 150 -10.86 6.02 -11.76
CA MET A 150 -11.12 4.77 -11.04
C MET A 150 -9.91 3.84 -11.00
N VAL A 151 -9.17 3.71 -12.10
CA VAL A 151 -7.93 2.91 -12.16
C VAL A 151 -6.89 3.49 -11.24
N GLU A 152 -6.65 4.80 -11.32
CA GLU A 152 -5.62 5.47 -10.52
C GLU A 152 -5.91 5.38 -9.02
N ASN A 153 -7.17 5.59 -8.63
CA ASN A 153 -7.64 5.45 -7.25
C ASN A 153 -7.48 4.00 -6.76
N ALA A 154 -7.89 3.03 -7.59
CA ALA A 154 -7.75 1.62 -7.27
C ALA A 154 -6.27 1.17 -7.15
N GLU A 155 -5.37 1.74 -7.97
CA GLU A 155 -3.92 1.51 -7.84
C GLU A 155 -3.39 2.01 -6.48
N VAL A 156 -3.77 3.22 -6.07
CA VAL A 156 -3.38 3.80 -4.79
C VAL A 156 -3.85 2.92 -3.63
N GLU A 157 -5.12 2.51 -3.66
CA GLU A 157 -5.68 1.62 -2.66
C GLU A 157 -4.94 0.27 -2.61
N CYS A 158 -4.59 -0.30 -3.77
CA CYS A 158 -3.83 -1.55 -3.84
C CYS A 158 -2.43 -1.39 -3.21
N TYR A 159 -1.69 -0.32 -3.53
CA TYR A 159 -0.38 -0.08 -2.91
C TYR A 159 -0.48 0.14 -1.40
N ASN A 160 -1.47 0.91 -0.96
CA ASN A 160 -1.69 1.14 0.47
C ASN A 160 -2.04 -0.16 1.19
N SER A 161 -2.85 -1.03 0.58
CA SER A 161 -3.25 -2.31 1.15
C SER A 161 -2.10 -3.32 1.16
N LEU A 162 -1.27 -3.36 0.11
CA LEU A 162 -0.04 -4.16 0.05
C LEU A 162 0.94 -3.76 1.15
N ALA A 163 1.18 -2.47 1.35
CA ALA A 163 2.02 -1.99 2.45
C ALA A 163 1.48 -2.45 3.82
N ALA A 164 0.16 -2.43 4.01
CA ALA A 164 -0.48 -2.95 5.22
C ALA A 164 -0.24 -4.46 5.40
N CYS A 165 -0.42 -5.25 4.34
CA CYS A 165 -0.23 -6.70 4.38
C CYS A 165 1.21 -7.07 4.72
N LEU A 166 2.18 -6.39 4.09
CA LEU A 166 3.60 -6.65 4.32
C LEU A 166 4.02 -6.39 5.77
N LEU A 167 3.45 -5.36 6.41
CA LEU A 167 3.68 -5.08 7.83
C LEU A 167 3.08 -6.13 8.78
N GLN A 168 2.17 -7.00 8.29
CA GLN A 168 1.59 -8.10 9.06
C GLN A 168 2.31 -9.44 8.85
N MET A 169 3.27 -9.51 7.93
CA MET A 169 4.05 -10.72 7.70
C MET A 169 5.02 -10.97 8.86
N GLU A 170 5.35 -12.25 9.09
CA GLU A 170 6.33 -12.66 10.12
C GLU A 170 7.71 -12.04 9.86
N LEU A 171 8.14 -12.07 8.60
CA LEU A 171 9.35 -11.38 8.13
C LEU A 171 8.94 -10.18 7.27
N VAL A 172 9.00 -9.00 7.88
CA VAL A 172 8.57 -7.76 7.25
C VAL A 172 9.65 -7.25 6.28
N ASN A 173 9.29 -7.12 5.01
CA ASN A 173 10.13 -6.49 4.00
C ASN A 173 9.91 -4.97 3.99
N TYR A 174 10.64 -4.25 4.85
CA TYR A 174 10.51 -2.79 4.98
C TYR A 174 10.92 -2.02 3.72
N GLU A 175 11.82 -2.56 2.89
CA GLU A 175 12.18 -1.97 1.59
C GLU A 175 10.97 -1.91 0.65
N ARG A 176 10.20 -2.99 0.55
CA ARG A 176 8.97 -3.04 -0.24
C ARG A 176 7.85 -2.17 0.33
N VAL A 177 7.71 -2.14 1.66
CA VAL A 177 6.74 -1.24 2.32
C VAL A 177 7.03 0.21 1.97
N LYS A 178 8.30 0.64 2.11
CA LYS A 178 8.76 1.97 1.69
C LYS A 178 8.43 2.24 0.23
N GLU A 179 8.77 1.33 -0.68
CA GLU A 179 8.51 1.49 -2.11
C GLU A 179 7.02 1.75 -2.41
N TYR A 180 6.12 0.95 -1.84
CA TYR A 180 4.68 1.11 -2.05
C TYR A 180 4.12 2.38 -1.43
N CYS A 181 4.54 2.74 -0.21
CA CYS A 181 4.08 3.97 0.41
C CYS A 181 4.53 5.21 -0.38
N LEU A 182 5.76 5.22 -0.90
CA LEU A 182 6.23 6.31 -1.77
C LEU A 182 5.43 6.38 -3.08
N LYS A 183 4.99 5.26 -3.66
CA LYS A 183 4.09 5.27 -4.82
C LYS A 183 2.75 5.94 -4.51
N VAL A 184 2.19 5.66 -3.33
CA VAL A 184 0.96 6.33 -2.85
C VAL A 184 1.20 7.82 -2.68
N LEU A 185 2.27 8.21 -1.97
CA LEU A 185 2.57 9.63 -1.68
C LEU A 185 2.85 10.47 -2.92
N ARG A 186 3.29 9.87 -4.02
CA ARG A 186 3.43 10.59 -5.30
C ARG A 186 2.10 11.02 -5.90
N LYS A 187 1.02 10.27 -5.64
CA LYS A 187 -0.34 10.60 -6.09
C LYS A 187 -1.11 11.37 -5.01
N GLU A 188 -1.01 10.90 -3.78
CA GLU A 188 -1.68 11.46 -2.60
C GLU A 188 -0.64 11.89 -1.55
N GLY A 189 -0.07 13.10 -1.73
CA GLY A 189 1.01 13.61 -0.88
C GLY A 189 0.67 13.69 0.61
N GLU A 190 -0.61 13.81 0.94
CA GLU A 190 -1.11 13.93 2.31
C GLU A 190 -1.76 12.64 2.84
N ASN A 191 -1.54 11.47 2.22
CA ASN A 191 -2.13 10.24 2.73
C ASN A 191 -1.51 9.82 4.08
N PHE A 192 -2.26 10.02 5.18
CA PHE A 192 -1.84 9.68 6.54
C PHE A 192 -1.26 8.26 6.68
N LYS A 193 -1.95 7.26 6.12
CA LYS A 193 -1.54 5.84 6.25
C LYS A 193 -0.20 5.61 5.56
N ALA A 194 0.00 6.18 4.38
CA ALA A 194 1.25 6.07 3.65
C ALA A 194 2.38 6.84 4.33
N LEU A 195 2.13 8.04 4.88
CA LEU A 195 3.11 8.81 5.65
C LEU A 195 3.57 8.02 6.88
N TYR A 196 2.64 7.56 7.72
CA TYR A 196 2.95 6.80 8.91
C TYR A 196 3.72 5.50 8.58
N ARG A 197 3.25 4.72 7.61
CA ARG A 197 3.89 3.46 7.20
C ARG A 197 5.27 3.68 6.59
N SER A 198 5.48 4.76 5.84
CA SER A 198 6.80 5.17 5.34
C SER A 198 7.75 5.48 6.50
N GLY A 199 7.29 6.26 7.48
CA GLY A 199 8.05 6.59 8.67
C GLY A 199 8.50 5.36 9.45
N VAL A 200 7.59 4.42 9.67
CA VAL A 200 7.89 3.11 10.29
C VAL A 200 8.90 2.33 9.45
N ALA A 201 8.72 2.25 8.12
CA ALA A 201 9.65 1.54 7.26
C ALA A 201 11.06 2.13 7.31
N TYR A 202 11.21 3.45 7.18
CA TYR A 202 12.51 4.11 7.29
C TYR A 202 13.17 3.93 8.65
N TYR A 203 12.39 3.93 9.74
CA TYR A 203 12.91 3.63 11.08
C TYR A 203 13.57 2.26 11.14
N HIS A 204 12.91 1.22 10.60
CA HIS A 204 13.44 -0.14 10.59
C HIS A 204 14.58 -0.34 9.60
N LEU A 205 14.66 0.47 8.55
CA LEU A 205 15.79 0.51 7.61
C LEU A 205 17.00 1.29 8.14
N GLY A 206 16.86 2.00 9.27
CA GLY A 206 17.93 2.75 9.91
C GLY A 206 18.12 4.18 9.38
N ASP A 207 17.34 4.63 8.40
CA ASP A 207 17.33 6.02 7.93
C ASP A 207 16.44 6.87 8.84
N TYR A 208 16.97 7.20 10.01
CA TYR A 208 16.22 7.88 11.07
C TYR A 208 15.83 9.31 10.72
N HIS A 209 16.58 10.00 9.85
CA HIS A 209 16.25 11.36 9.40
C HIS A 209 14.99 11.35 8.54
N LYS A 210 14.89 10.46 7.55
CA LYS A 210 13.66 10.33 6.74
C LYS A 210 12.50 9.80 7.57
N ALA A 211 12.77 8.87 8.49
CA ALA A 211 11.74 8.38 9.41
C ALA A 211 11.09 9.54 10.18
N LEU A 212 11.89 10.43 10.79
CA LEU A 212 11.35 11.60 11.48
C LEU A 212 10.58 12.54 10.55
N HIS A 213 11.07 12.78 9.35
CA HIS A 213 10.36 13.63 8.38
C HIS A 213 8.94 13.11 8.13
N TYR A 214 8.78 11.86 7.71
CA TYR A 214 7.47 11.29 7.41
C TYR A 214 6.57 11.16 8.64
N LEU A 215 7.13 10.79 9.80
CA LEU A 215 6.37 10.70 11.05
C LEU A 215 5.87 12.06 11.53
N ASN A 216 6.65 13.13 11.32
CA ASN A 216 6.22 14.49 11.63
C ASN A 216 5.10 14.97 10.70
N GLU A 217 5.18 14.68 9.41
CA GLU A 217 4.07 14.96 8.49
C GLU A 217 2.80 14.21 8.91
N ALA A 218 2.91 12.94 9.29
CA ALA A 218 1.78 12.19 9.85
C ALA A 218 1.25 12.83 11.15
N ARG A 219 2.14 13.30 12.03
CA ARG A 219 1.77 13.96 13.30
C ARG A 219 1.03 15.28 13.08
N LYS A 220 1.35 16.06 12.03
CA LYS A 220 0.61 17.29 11.71
C LYS A 220 -0.87 17.00 11.45
N GLN A 221 -1.18 15.86 10.85
CA GLN A 221 -2.56 15.46 10.56
C GLN A 221 -3.26 14.82 11.76
N GLN A 222 -2.55 13.99 12.53
CA GLN A 222 -3.09 13.34 13.73
C GLN A 222 -2.14 13.54 14.93
N PRO A 223 -2.20 14.70 15.60
CA PRO A 223 -1.26 15.05 16.67
C PRO A 223 -1.35 14.17 17.91
N THR A 224 -2.50 13.52 18.12
CA THR A 224 -2.80 12.69 19.29
C THR A 224 -2.60 11.19 19.04
N ASP A 225 -2.20 10.79 17.82
CA ASP A 225 -1.98 9.38 17.52
C ASP A 225 -0.78 8.84 18.32
N THR A 226 -1.07 7.92 19.24
CA THR A 226 -0.08 7.37 20.17
C THR A 226 1.02 6.59 19.44
N ASN A 227 0.71 5.95 18.32
CA ASN A 227 1.71 5.19 17.58
C ASN A 227 2.70 6.11 16.86
N VAL A 228 2.21 7.19 16.25
CA VAL A 228 3.03 8.23 15.63
C VAL A 228 3.96 8.84 16.67
N ILE A 229 3.41 9.29 17.82
CA ILE A 229 4.20 9.87 18.91
C ILE A 229 5.29 8.89 19.39
N ARG A 230 4.92 7.63 19.62
CA ARG A 230 5.86 6.58 20.04
C ARG A 230 7.00 6.40 19.04
N TYR A 231 6.69 6.30 17.75
CA TYR A 231 7.72 6.12 16.72
C TYR A 231 8.63 7.35 16.58
N ILE A 232 8.10 8.57 16.74
CA ILE A 232 8.93 9.79 16.79
C ILE A 232 9.93 9.70 17.94
N GLN A 233 9.46 9.42 19.16
CA GLN A 233 10.32 9.30 20.35
C GLN A 233 11.41 8.23 20.15
N LEU A 234 11.03 7.04 19.65
CA LEU A 234 11.98 5.97 19.36
C LEU A 234 13.04 6.40 18.34
N THR A 235 12.65 7.15 17.32
CA THR A 235 13.55 7.63 16.27
C THR A 235 14.51 8.69 16.79
N GLU A 236 14.02 9.66 17.55
CA GLU A 236 14.86 10.67 18.19
C GLU A 236 15.89 10.06 19.15
N MET A 237 15.48 9.05 19.94
CA MET A 237 16.40 8.32 20.82
C MET A 237 17.52 7.64 20.04
N LYS A 238 17.22 7.07 18.87
CA LYS A 238 18.22 6.44 17.99
C LYS A 238 19.20 7.46 17.41
N LEU A 239 18.70 8.61 16.96
CA LEU A 239 19.54 9.70 16.45
C LEU A 239 20.48 10.25 17.53
N ARG A 240 19.98 10.54 18.73
CA ARG A 240 20.82 11.01 19.85
C ARG A 240 21.96 10.02 20.16
N ARG A 241 21.65 8.72 20.22
CA ARG A 241 22.66 7.67 20.43
C ARG A 241 23.64 7.51 19.27
N SER A 242 23.25 7.86 18.05
CA SER A 242 24.15 7.84 16.89
C SER A 242 25.11 9.02 16.92
N ALA A 243 24.61 10.21 17.25
CA ALA A 243 25.41 11.42 17.36
C ALA A 243 26.47 11.30 18.47
N GLN A 244 26.07 10.85 19.66
CA GLN A 244 27.01 10.66 20.78
C GLN A 244 28.15 9.68 20.43
N ARG A 245 27.82 8.56 19.76
CA ARG A 245 28.84 7.60 19.31
C ARG A 245 29.77 8.15 18.23
N GLN A 246 29.33 9.12 17.43
CA GLN A 246 30.17 9.79 16.44
C GLN A 246 31.11 10.80 17.12
N GLU A 247 30.64 11.51 18.13
CA GLU A 247 31.44 12.46 18.92
C GLU A 247 32.51 11.74 19.75
N GLU A 248 32.18 10.63 20.39
CA GLU A 248 33.15 9.81 21.16
C GLU A 248 34.21 9.10 20.30
N ALA A 249 34.00 9.04 18.98
CA ALA A 249 34.91 8.38 18.03
C ALA A 249 35.89 9.36 17.34
N LEU A 250 35.78 10.65 17.63
CA LEU A 250 36.65 11.73 17.14
C LEU A 250 37.65 12.15 18.22
#